data_AF-F3ZMJ6-F1
#
_entry.id   AF-F3ZMJ6-F1
#
_cell.length_a   1.000
_cell.length_b   1.000
_cell.length_c   1.000
_cell.angle_alpha   90.00
_cell.angle_beta   90.00
_cell.angle_gamma   90.00
#
_symmetry.space_group_name_H-M   'P 1'
#
loop_
_entity.id
_entity.type
_entity.pdbx_description
1 polymer ?
#
loop_
_entity_poly.entity_id
_entity_poly.type
_entity_poly.pdbx_seq_one_letter_code
_entity_poly.pdbx_strand_id
1 'polypeptide(L)' 'MEHHMRAEYAEGDTPGDPEAPVRKWHMVRGAEEPRTLCGLLLDPAAATQSADAWGTPSARPFCKTCGALYLREVP' A
#
# COMPACT_ATOMS: atom_id res chain seq x y z
N MET A 1 -2.39 -16.53 0.10
CA MET A 1 -1.40 -15.54 0.57
C MET A 1 -2.18 -14.34 1.05
N GLU A 2 -1.82 -13.77 2.20
CA GLU A 2 -2.49 -12.57 2.71
C GLU A 2 -1.90 -11.33 2.04
N HIS A 3 -2.78 -10.41 1.62
CA HIS A 3 -2.41 -9.11 1.07
C HIS A 3 -2.79 -8.02 2.05
N HIS A 4 -1.98 -6.97 2.09
CA HIS A 4 -2.31 -5.75 2.82
C HIS A 4 -1.90 -4.53 2.00
N MET A 5 -2.34 -3.36 2.43
CA MET A 5 -2.00 -2.09 1.79
C MET A 5 -0.99 -1.31 2.62
N ARG A 6 -0.11 -0.58 1.96
CA ARG A 6 0.98 0.17 2.57
C ARG A 6 1.14 1.53 1.90
N ALA A 7 1.37 2.56 2.70
CA ALA A 7 1.42 3.95 2.23
C ALA A 7 2.76 4.31 1.59
N GLU A 8 2.70 5.00 0.45
CA GLU A 8 3.77 5.80 -0.13
C GLU A 8 3.60 7.23 0.37
N TYR A 9 4.70 7.85 0.78
CA TYR A 9 4.79 9.25 1.20
C TYR A 9 5.64 10.03 0.21
N ALA A 10 5.57 11.36 0.22
CA ALA A 10 6.49 12.17 -0.58
C ALA A 10 7.90 12.15 0.05
N GLU A 11 8.89 12.54 -0.74
CA GLU A 11 10.24 12.72 -0.21
C GLU A 11 10.24 13.88 0.79
N GLY A 12 10.78 13.64 2.00
CA GLY A 12 10.80 14.62 3.09
C GLY A 12 9.62 14.53 4.08
N ASP A 13 8.60 13.72 3.79
CA ASP A 13 7.60 13.33 4.79
C ASP A 13 8.15 12.29 5.75
N THR A 14 7.51 12.16 6.91
CA THR A 14 7.83 11.14 7.93
C THR A 14 6.92 9.93 7.75
N PRO A 15 7.40 8.79 7.22
CA PRO A 15 6.57 7.60 7.08
C PRO A 15 6.11 7.08 8.44
N GLY A 16 4.82 6.73 8.53
CA GLY A 16 4.22 6.24 9.78
C GLY A 16 3.70 7.33 10.72
N ASP A 17 3.97 8.61 10.43
CA ASP A 17 3.31 9.73 11.09
C ASP A 17 1.83 9.78 10.65
N PRO A 18 0.86 9.78 11.58
CA PRO A 18 -0.57 9.87 11.24
C PRO A 18 -0.96 11.21 10.59
N GLU A 19 -0.16 12.26 10.76
CA GLU A 19 -0.38 13.57 10.12
C GLU A 19 0.31 13.68 8.76
N ALA A 20 1.24 12.78 8.42
CA ALA A 20 1.92 12.81 7.13
C ALA A 20 0.95 12.46 5.98
N PRO A 21 0.86 13.30 4.92
CA PRO A 21 -0.04 13.07 3.82
C PRO A 21 0.34 11.82 3.03
N VAL A 22 -0.57 10.85 2.97
CA VAL A 22 -0.37 9.66 2.14
C VAL A 22 -0.46 10.04 0.67
N ARG A 23 0.66 9.86 -0.05
CA ARG A 23 0.76 10.12 -1.48
C ARG A 23 0.08 9.05 -2.32
N LYS A 24 0.20 7.78 -1.93
CA LYS A 24 -0.44 6.64 -2.63
C LYS A 24 -0.43 5.37 -1.80
N TRP A 25 -1.54 4.64 -1.79
CA TRP A 25 -1.60 3.30 -1.22
C TRP A 25 -1.23 2.22 -2.23
N HIS A 26 -0.42 1.26 -1.81
CA HIS A 26 0.02 0.13 -2.63
C HIS A 26 -0.32 -1.20 -1.98
N MET A 27 -0.58 -2.22 -2.79
CA MET A 27 -0.75 -3.59 -2.29
C MET A 27 0.61 -4.27 -2.12
N VAL A 28 0.78 -5.01 -1.02
CA VAL A 28 1.97 -5.78 -0.65
C VAL A 28 1.55 -7.24 -0.38
N ARG A 29 2.42 -8.21 -0.69
CA ARG A 29 2.22 -9.63 -0.36
C ARG A 29 2.91 -9.95 0.97
N GLY A 30 2.21 -10.62 1.88
CA GLY A 30 2.77 -11.04 3.17
C GLY A 30 3.16 -9.85 4.06
N ALA A 31 3.85 -10.10 5.17
CA ALA A 31 4.25 -9.08 6.14
C ALA A 31 5.78 -8.84 6.20
N GLU A 32 6.58 -9.64 5.49
CA GLU A 32 8.03 -9.71 5.68
C GLU A 32 8.80 -8.61 4.94
N GLU A 33 8.40 -8.30 3.71
CA GLU A 33 9.04 -7.25 2.91
C GLU A 33 8.04 -6.18 2.50
N PRO A 34 8.37 -4.88 2.65
CA PRO A 34 7.50 -3.78 2.23
C PRO A 34 7.56 -3.54 0.71
N ARG A 35 7.69 -4.61 -0.06
CA ARG A 35 7.78 -4.59 -1.52
C ARG A 35 6.38 -4.71 -2.12
N THR A 36 5.97 -3.68 -2.84
CA THR A 36 4.65 -3.62 -3.46
C THR A 36 4.55 -4.53 -4.67
N LEU A 37 3.31 -4.85 -5.06
CA LEU A 37 3.05 -5.62 -6.28
C LEU A 37 3.57 -4.94 -7.55
N CYS A 38 3.64 -3.60 -7.59
CA CYS A 38 4.22 -2.88 -8.71
C CYS A 38 5.76 -2.75 -8.64
N GLY A 39 6.41 -3.35 -7.64
CA GLY A 39 7.86 -3.41 -7.50
C GLY A 39 8.50 -2.25 -6.75
N LEU A 40 7.72 -1.34 -6.16
CA LEU A 40 8.23 -0.27 -5.31
C LEU A 40 8.59 -0.83 -3.93
N LEU A 41 9.76 -0.45 -3.40
CA LEU A 41 10.11 -0.72 -2.01
C LEU A 41 9.68 0.48 -1.16
N LEU A 42 8.83 0.23 -0.15
CA LEU A 42 8.34 1.26 0.75
C LEU A 42 9.13 1.26 2.06
N ASP A 43 9.08 2.39 2.76
CA ASP A 43 9.69 2.53 4.08
C ASP A 43 9.04 1.57 5.08
N PRO A 44 9.78 0.76 5.85
CA PRO A 44 9.22 -0.20 6.81
C PRO A 44 8.37 0.42 7.93
N ALA A 45 8.44 1.72 8.18
CA ALA A 45 7.56 2.43 9.11
C ALA A 45 6.25 2.93 8.46
N ALA A 46 6.11 2.81 7.13
CA ALA A 46 4.93 3.29 6.42
C ALA A 46 3.62 2.68 6.97
N ALA A 47 2.58 3.51 7.08
CA ALA A 47 1.28 3.08 7.54
C ALA A 47 0.74 1.91 6.71
N THR A 48 0.07 0.99 7.40
CA THR A 48 -0.57 -0.20 6.82
C THR A 48 -2.07 -0.17 7.01
N GLN A 49 -2.82 -0.75 6.08
CA GLN A 49 -4.26 -0.98 6.22
C GLN A 49 -4.69 -2.29 5.53
N SER A 50 -5.93 -2.74 5.78
CA SER A 50 -6.47 -3.96 5.16
C SER A 50 -6.54 -3.84 3.63
N ALA A 51 -6.32 -4.96 2.93
CA ALA A 51 -6.60 -5.08 1.50
C ALA A 51 -8.09 -4.82 1.15
N ASP A 52 -9.01 -5.06 2.09
CA ASP A 52 -10.45 -4.78 1.89
C ASP A 52 -10.76 -3.30 1.67
N ALA A 53 -9.87 -2.41 2.14
CA ALA A 53 -10.02 -0.98 1.91
C ALA A 53 -9.73 -0.60 0.44
N TRP A 54 -9.10 -1.48 -0.35
CA TRP A 54 -8.79 -1.21 -1.74
C TRP A 54 -10.08 -0.98 -2.56
N GLY A 55 -10.08 0.03 -3.43
CA GLY A 55 -11.26 0.42 -4.20
C GLY A 55 -12.28 1.27 -3.43
N THR A 56 -12.18 1.36 -2.11
CA THR A 56 -13.02 2.25 -1.27
C THR A 56 -12.46 3.68 -1.22
N PRO A 57 -13.24 4.67 -0.76
CA PRO A 57 -12.74 6.02 -0.53
C PRO A 57 -11.56 6.08 0.48
N SER A 58 -11.51 5.18 1.46
CA SER A 58 -10.49 5.17 2.51
C SER A 58 -9.08 4.86 2.00
N ALA A 59 -8.97 4.19 0.85
CA ALA A 59 -7.68 3.89 0.21
C ALA A 59 -7.26 4.92 -0.86
N ARG A 60 -8.02 6.00 -1.07
CA ARG A 60 -7.68 6.96 -2.13
C ARG A 60 -6.59 7.93 -1.64
N PRO A 61 -5.55 8.19 -2.46
CA PRO A 61 -5.27 7.59 -3.78
C PRO A 61 -4.61 6.20 -3.67
N PHE A 62 -5.00 5.23 -4.52
CA PHE A 62 -4.41 3.89 -4.57
C PHE A 62 -3.77 3.55 -5.92
N CYS A 63 -2.78 2.65 -5.91
CA CYS A 63 -2.11 2.15 -7.10
C CYS A 63 -3.00 1.16 -7.87
N LYS A 64 -3.45 1.58 -9.06
CA LYS A 64 -4.26 0.76 -9.96
C LYS A 64 -3.53 -0.49 -10.45
N THR A 65 -2.22 -0.40 -10.69
CA THR A 65 -1.40 -1.56 -11.10
C THR A 65 -1.34 -2.62 -10.01
N CYS A 66 -1.09 -2.22 -8.76
CA CYS A 66 -1.11 -3.14 -7.62
C CYS A 66 -2.48 -3.81 -7.48
N GLY A 67 -3.57 -3.06 -7.65
CA GLY A 67 -4.92 -3.60 -7.63
C GLY A 67 -5.22 -4.62 -8.74
N ALA A 68 -4.80 -4.33 -9.97
CA ALA A 68 -4.97 -5.26 -11.09
C ALA A 68 -4.17 -6.56 -10.91
N LEU A 69 -3.00 -6.48 -10.28
CA LEU A 69 -2.21 -7.67 -9.92
C LEU A 69 -2.86 -8.45 -8.77
N TYR A 70 -3.33 -7.75 -7.73
CA TYR A 70 -4.07 -8.35 -6.62
C TYR A 70 -5.28 -9.16 -7.09
N LEU A 71 -6.11 -8.59 -7.97
CA LEU A 71 -7.30 -9.27 -8.52
C LEU A 71 -6.99 -10.51 -9.36
N ARG A 72 -5.73 -10.73 -9.77
CA ARG A 72 -5.30 -11.97 -10.45
C ARG A 72 -4.85 -13.04 -9.46
N GLU A 73 -4.57 -12.65 -8.21
CA GLU A 73 -4.07 -13.53 -7.15
C GLU A 73 -5.16 -13.94 -6.17
N VAL A 74 -6.22 -13.15 -6.08
CA VAL A 74 -7.43 -13.48 -5.34
C VAL A 74 -8.35 -14.30 -6.25
N PRO A 75 -8.91 -15.42 -5.75
CA PRO A 75 -9.80 -16.29 -6.52
C PRO A 75 -11.12 -15.64 -6.95
#